data_AF-A0A2P6W656-F1
#
_entry.id   AF-A0A2P6W656-F1
#
_cell.length_a   1.000
_cell.length_b   1.000
_cell.length_c   1.000
_cell.angle_alpha   90.00
_cell.angle_beta   90.00
_cell.angle_gamma   90.00
#
_symmetry.space_group_name_H-M   'P 1'
#
loop_
_entity.id
_entity.type
_entity.pdbx_description
1 polymer ?
#
loop_
_entity_poly.entity_id
_entity_poly.type
_entity_poly.pdbx_seq_one_letter_code
_entity_poly.pdbx_strand_id
1 'polypeptide(L)'
;KEQITKDDIDVIGQRDNRQEIFDSLKIIFKTKNLSNASQATENLDEDADTMVQWIRENIPREYKRPEDLSRAYDWISKADLFNGRIRRRMNWKLLKYVYDFSTIGVALAKEEKYKGWTKYQYPSKIRQMGQSRASRQKLDSISSKMGEKLHMSKKDVKNDLPLYANLFRERPEIADSLELEDKEKEFLEKF
;
A
#
# COMPACT_ATOMS: atom_id res chain seq x y z
N LYS A 1 -1.24 34.90 -22.91
CA LYS A 1 -0.02 34.53 -22.16
C LYS A 1 -0.46 34.29 -20.72
N GLU A 2 -0.68 33.05 -20.31
CA GLU A 2 -0.92 32.70 -18.91
C GLU A 2 0.39 32.89 -18.15
N GLN A 3 0.45 33.94 -17.32
CA GLN A 3 1.53 34.10 -16.35
C GLN A 3 1.12 33.40 -15.07
N ILE A 4 1.81 32.31 -14.74
CA ILE A 4 1.68 31.67 -13.43
C ILE A 4 2.37 32.58 -12.41
N THR A 5 1.61 33.10 -11.44
CA THR A 5 2.10 33.94 -10.35
C THR A 5 2.49 33.10 -9.13
N LYS A 6 3.23 33.69 -8.19
CA LYS A 6 3.60 32.98 -6.94
C LYS A 6 2.36 32.61 -6.11
N ASP A 7 1.30 33.40 -6.19
CA ASP A 7 0.04 33.13 -5.50
C ASP A 7 -0.67 31.89 -6.05
N ASP A 8 -0.47 31.55 -7.33
CA ASP A 8 -0.99 30.31 -7.94
C ASP A 8 -0.27 29.06 -7.40
N ILE A 9 0.93 29.19 -6.83
CA ILE A 9 1.70 28.09 -6.24
C ILE A 9 1.15 27.72 -4.86
N ASP A 10 0.63 28.70 -4.10
CA ASP A 10 0.03 28.46 -2.78
C ASP A 10 -1.32 27.72 -2.89
N VAL A 11 -1.97 27.76 -4.06
CA VAL A 11 -3.20 26.99 -4.38
C VAL A 11 -2.92 25.51 -4.71
N ILE A 12 -1.65 25.11 -4.88
CA ILE A 12 -1.28 23.73 -5.22
C ILE A 12 -1.37 22.85 -3.96
N GLY A 13 -2.59 22.37 -3.67
CA GLY A 13 -3.07 21.67 -2.46
C GLY A 13 -2.33 20.41 -1.99
N GLN A 14 -1.18 20.03 -2.55
CA GLN A 14 -0.40 18.89 -2.03
C GLN A 14 0.11 19.08 -0.60
N ARG A 15 0.31 20.33 -0.17
CA ARG A 15 0.76 20.62 1.21
C ARG A 15 -0.41 20.59 2.19
N ASP A 16 -1.58 21.06 1.76
CA ASP A 16 -2.79 21.12 2.59
C ASP A 16 -3.27 19.71 2.94
N ASN A 17 -3.45 18.86 1.92
CA ASN A 17 -3.85 17.46 2.10
C ASN A 17 -2.88 16.67 3.02
N ARG A 18 -1.57 16.98 2.94
CA ARG A 18 -0.57 16.37 3.84
C ARG A 18 -0.70 16.84 5.27
N GLN A 19 -1.08 18.09 5.47
CA GLN A 19 -1.29 18.63 6.81
C GLN A 19 -2.56 18.04 7.43
N GLU A 20 -3.64 17.95 6.64
CA GLU A 20 -4.89 17.31 7.03
C GLU A 20 -4.71 15.87 7.51
N ILE A 21 -4.02 15.02 6.73
CA ILE A 21 -3.81 13.62 7.14
C ILE A 21 -2.99 13.51 8.43
N PHE A 22 -2.00 14.36 8.66
CA PHE A 22 -1.23 14.32 9.90
C PHE A 22 -2.06 14.71 11.12
N ASP A 23 -2.97 15.67 10.97
CA ASP A 23 -3.90 16.06 12.02
C ASP A 23 -4.92 14.94 12.30
N SER A 24 -5.47 14.30 11.27
CA SER A 24 -6.30 13.10 11.41
C SER A 24 -5.58 11.98 12.16
N LEU A 25 -4.35 11.65 11.76
CA LEU A 25 -3.54 10.64 12.44
C LEU A 25 -3.30 11.01 13.90
N LYS A 26 -3.00 12.27 14.19
CA LYS A 26 -2.82 12.76 15.56
C LYS A 26 -4.08 12.57 16.39
N ILE A 27 -5.26 12.87 15.86
CA ILE A 27 -6.53 12.65 16.54
C ILE A 27 -6.71 11.16 16.85
N ILE A 28 -6.61 10.28 15.84
CA ILE A 28 -6.79 8.82 15.98
C ILE A 28 -5.83 8.25 17.04
N PHE A 29 -4.55 8.58 16.93
CA PHE A 29 -3.51 8.02 17.79
C PHE A 29 -3.50 8.59 19.21
N LYS A 30 -3.87 9.86 19.41
CA LYS A 30 -3.83 10.51 20.73
C LYS A 30 -5.17 10.53 21.48
N THR A 31 -6.29 10.20 20.82
CA THR A 31 -7.61 10.16 21.48
C THR A 31 -7.91 8.80 22.10
N LYS A 32 -8.75 8.79 23.15
CA LYS A 32 -9.49 7.60 23.63
C LYS A 32 -11.01 7.84 23.63
N ASN A 33 -11.43 8.97 23.06
CA ASN A 33 -12.84 9.32 22.94
C ASN A 33 -13.36 8.82 21.59
N LEU A 34 -14.48 8.10 21.61
CA LEU A 34 -15.11 7.51 20.44
C LEU A 34 -15.54 8.57 19.42
N SER A 35 -16.20 9.64 19.87
CA SER A 35 -16.69 10.73 19.00
C SER A 35 -15.55 11.43 18.27
N ASN A 36 -14.45 11.71 18.99
CA ASN A 36 -13.29 12.34 18.36
C ASN A 36 -12.63 11.42 17.33
N ALA A 37 -12.59 10.10 17.60
CA ALA A 37 -12.02 9.13 16.66
C ALA A 37 -12.89 8.98 15.41
N SER A 38 -14.23 8.93 15.56
CA SER A 38 -15.14 8.78 14.42
C SER A 38 -15.11 9.98 13.49
N GLN A 39 -14.92 11.19 14.03
CA GLN A 39 -14.89 12.44 13.26
C GLN A 39 -13.51 12.75 12.66
N ALA A 40 -12.48 11.96 13.00
CA ALA A 40 -11.10 12.27 12.62
C ALA A 40 -10.86 12.30 11.10
N THR A 41 -11.77 11.76 10.31
CA THR A 41 -11.62 11.57 8.85
C THR A 41 -12.72 12.26 8.05
N GLU A 42 -13.58 13.08 8.67
CA GLU A 42 -14.72 13.72 7.97
C GLU A 42 -14.29 14.72 6.89
N ASN A 43 -13.18 15.44 7.09
CA ASN A 43 -12.65 16.44 6.16
C ASN A 43 -11.37 15.98 5.46
N LEU A 44 -11.11 14.68 5.43
CA LEU A 44 -9.86 14.15 4.90
C LEU A 44 -9.96 13.91 3.39
N ASP A 45 -9.16 14.61 2.59
CA ASP A 45 -9.04 14.39 1.13
C ASP A 45 -8.11 13.20 0.78
N GLU A 46 -8.27 12.08 1.48
CA GLU A 46 -7.59 10.82 1.20
C GLU A 46 -8.61 9.69 1.11
N ASP A 47 -8.46 8.82 0.12
CA ASP A 47 -9.35 7.68 -0.03
C ASP A 47 -9.16 6.68 1.13
N ALA A 48 -10.22 5.90 1.42
CA ALA A 48 -10.22 4.98 2.55
C ALA A 48 -9.11 3.92 2.49
N ASP A 49 -8.74 3.43 1.29
CA ASP A 49 -7.66 2.45 1.15
C ASP A 49 -6.32 3.09 1.51
N THR A 50 -6.04 4.30 1.02
CA THR A 50 -4.82 5.06 1.31
C THR A 50 -4.74 5.45 2.79
N MET A 51 -5.85 5.93 3.37
CA MET A 51 -5.95 6.24 4.80
C MET A 51 -5.64 5.02 5.70
N VAL A 52 -6.17 3.84 5.37
CA VAL A 52 -5.85 2.60 6.11
C VAL A 52 -4.35 2.31 6.04
N GLN A 53 -3.70 2.57 4.90
CA GLN A 53 -2.24 2.40 4.79
C GLN A 53 -1.47 3.43 5.62
N TRP A 54 -1.93 4.68 5.70
CA TRP A 54 -1.39 5.71 6.59
C TRP A 54 -1.43 5.27 8.05
N ILE A 55 -2.57 4.79 8.52
CA ILE A 55 -2.72 4.34 9.90
C ILE A 55 -1.84 3.12 10.16
N ARG A 56 -1.85 2.11 9.26
CA ARG A 56 -1.04 0.89 9.37
C ARG A 56 0.47 1.16 9.49
N GLU A 57 0.99 2.11 8.72
CA GLU A 57 2.41 2.50 8.73
C GLU A 57 2.80 3.19 10.04
N ASN A 58 1.86 3.91 10.67
CA ASN A 58 2.13 4.78 11.80
C ASN A 58 1.77 4.18 13.17
N ILE A 59 0.99 3.09 13.21
CA ILE A 59 0.73 2.30 14.44
C ILE A 59 2.01 2.01 15.25
N PRO A 60 3.10 1.43 14.69
CA PRO A 60 4.30 1.10 15.46
C PRO A 60 5.16 2.32 15.83
N ARG A 61 4.89 3.45 15.17
CA ARG A 61 5.57 4.72 15.46
C ARG A 61 4.98 5.36 16.71
N GLU A 62 3.69 5.20 16.92
CA GLU A 62 2.99 5.67 18.11
C GLU A 62 2.97 4.62 19.23
N TYR A 63 2.37 3.45 18.98
CA TYR A 63 2.11 2.45 20.01
C TYR A 63 3.38 1.64 20.28
N LYS A 64 3.77 1.56 21.55
CA LYS A 64 5.01 0.89 21.99
C LYS A 64 4.76 -0.40 22.74
N ARG A 65 3.60 -0.53 23.40
CA ARG A 65 3.23 -1.76 24.10
C ARG A 65 2.83 -2.84 23.10
N PRO A 66 3.36 -4.07 23.21
CA PRO A 66 3.02 -5.18 22.32
C PRO A 66 1.51 -5.47 22.27
N GLU A 67 0.81 -5.35 23.39
CA GLU A 67 -0.63 -5.64 23.47
C GLU A 67 -1.45 -4.61 22.69
N ASP A 68 -1.12 -3.33 22.82
CA ASP A 68 -1.75 -2.24 22.07
C ASP A 68 -1.48 -2.38 20.56
N LEU A 69 -0.26 -2.75 20.20
CA LEU A 69 0.13 -3.01 18.80
C LEU A 69 -0.69 -4.15 18.20
N SER A 70 -0.78 -5.28 18.91
CA SER A 70 -1.54 -6.44 18.49
C SER A 70 -3.01 -6.09 18.27
N ARG A 71 -3.64 -5.42 19.24
CA ARG A 71 -5.04 -4.97 19.14
C ARG A 71 -5.25 -4.00 17.98
N ALA A 72 -4.35 -3.04 17.78
CA ALA A 72 -4.45 -2.07 16.69
C ALA A 72 -4.36 -2.75 15.32
N TYR A 73 -3.44 -3.71 15.15
CA TYR A 73 -3.32 -4.46 13.92
C TYR A 73 -4.49 -5.42 13.67
N ASP A 74 -5.11 -5.99 14.71
CA ASP A 74 -6.35 -6.76 14.57
C ASP A 74 -7.49 -5.89 13.99
N TRP A 75 -7.63 -4.65 14.47
CA TRP A 75 -8.60 -3.72 13.90
C TRP A 75 -8.29 -3.32 12.46
N ILE A 76 -7.03 -3.05 12.12
CA ILE A 76 -6.63 -2.80 10.73
C ILE A 76 -6.86 -4.03 9.84
N SER A 77 -6.64 -5.23 10.35
CA SER A 77 -6.92 -6.47 9.62
C SER A 77 -8.42 -6.59 9.29
N LYS A 78 -9.30 -6.25 10.24
CA LYS A 78 -10.75 -6.20 10.01
C LYS A 78 -11.12 -5.14 8.97
N ALA A 79 -10.50 -3.96 8.99
CA ALA A 79 -10.72 -2.93 7.96
C ALA A 79 -10.34 -3.46 6.55
N ASP A 80 -9.18 -4.13 6.42
CA ASP A 80 -8.71 -4.70 5.15
C ASP A 80 -9.62 -5.82 4.63
N LEU A 81 -10.17 -6.67 5.53
CA LEU A 81 -11.18 -7.67 5.17
C LEU A 81 -12.43 -7.01 4.56
N PHE A 82 -12.87 -5.88 5.10
CA PHE A 82 -14.01 -5.13 4.55
C PHE A 82 -13.67 -4.45 3.23
N ASN A 83 -12.47 -3.91 3.05
CA ASN A 83 -12.00 -3.45 1.73
C ASN A 83 -12.04 -4.57 0.69
N GLY A 84 -11.56 -5.77 1.05
CA GLY A 84 -11.66 -6.95 0.19
C GLY A 84 -13.10 -7.36 -0.12
N ARG A 85 -14.06 -7.16 0.80
CA ARG A 85 -15.49 -7.43 0.56
C ARG A 85 -16.12 -6.37 -0.35
N ILE A 86 -15.77 -5.10 -0.16
CA ILE A 86 -16.21 -3.98 -1.01
C ILE A 86 -15.80 -4.24 -2.44
N ARG A 87 -14.50 -4.51 -2.69
CA ARG A 87 -13.98 -4.75 -4.04
C ARG A 87 -14.62 -5.96 -4.74
N ARG A 88 -14.93 -7.03 -3.99
CA ARG A 88 -15.54 -8.24 -4.56
C ARG A 88 -17.04 -8.09 -4.86
N ARG A 89 -17.76 -7.31 -4.05
CA ARG A 89 -19.23 -7.22 -4.12
C ARG A 89 -19.74 -5.86 -4.61
N MET A 90 -18.85 -4.91 -4.87
CA MET A 90 -19.16 -3.51 -5.20
C MET A 90 -20.14 -2.85 -4.20
N ASN A 91 -20.13 -3.31 -2.95
CA ASN A 91 -21.05 -2.83 -1.92
C ASN A 91 -20.39 -1.75 -1.06
N TRP A 92 -20.52 -0.49 -1.51
CA TRP A 92 -19.94 0.68 -0.84
C TRP A 92 -20.57 1.01 0.52
N LYS A 93 -21.73 0.44 0.88
CA LYS A 93 -22.31 0.61 2.24
C LYS A 93 -21.39 0.06 3.33
N LEU A 94 -20.49 -0.87 2.97
CA LEU A 94 -19.52 -1.45 3.88
C LEU A 94 -18.37 -0.50 4.24
N LEU A 95 -18.23 0.63 3.52
CA LEU A 95 -17.16 1.59 3.74
C LEU A 95 -17.17 2.19 5.14
N LYS A 96 -18.37 2.35 5.74
CA LYS A 96 -18.52 2.79 7.14
C LYS A 96 -17.69 1.93 8.10
N TYR A 97 -17.67 0.60 7.91
CA TYR A 97 -16.91 -0.30 8.78
C TYR A 97 -15.40 -0.17 8.58
N VAL A 98 -14.95 0.18 7.37
CA VAL A 98 -13.53 0.44 7.09
C VAL A 98 -13.07 1.66 7.89
N TYR A 99 -13.84 2.75 7.85
CA TYR A 99 -13.59 3.93 8.67
C TYR A 99 -13.66 3.57 10.16
N ASP A 100 -14.77 3.00 10.65
CA ASP A 100 -14.94 2.68 12.08
C ASP A 100 -13.81 1.80 12.64
N PHE A 101 -13.39 0.76 11.91
CA PHE A 101 -12.31 -0.12 12.37
C PHE A 101 -10.94 0.57 12.32
N SER A 102 -10.66 1.32 11.26
CA SER A 102 -9.36 1.99 11.12
C SER A 102 -9.20 3.22 12.02
N THR A 103 -10.30 3.90 12.37
CA THR A 103 -10.29 5.06 13.26
C THR A 103 -10.59 4.67 14.71
N ILE A 104 -11.84 4.34 15.03
CA ILE A 104 -12.32 4.05 16.38
C ILE A 104 -11.62 2.80 16.94
N GLY A 105 -11.55 1.74 16.14
CA GLY A 105 -10.90 0.48 16.54
C GLY A 105 -9.44 0.70 16.95
N VAL A 106 -8.66 1.39 16.10
CA VAL A 106 -7.25 1.71 16.39
C VAL A 106 -7.13 2.70 17.56
N ALA A 107 -7.98 3.72 17.63
CA ALA A 107 -7.95 4.70 18.71
C ALA A 107 -8.22 4.07 20.08
N LEU A 108 -9.17 3.13 20.16
CA LEU A 108 -9.53 2.44 21.41
C LEU A 108 -8.66 1.21 21.72
N ALA A 109 -7.80 0.78 20.79
CA ALA A 109 -6.89 -0.35 21.00
C ALA A 109 -5.85 -0.13 22.12
N LYS A 110 -5.53 1.14 22.43
CA LYS A 110 -4.55 1.50 23.45
C LYS A 110 -5.14 1.59 24.85
N GLU A 111 -4.44 1.03 25.83
CA GLU A 111 -4.82 1.15 27.24
C GLU A 111 -4.65 2.57 27.78
N GLU A 112 -3.59 3.26 27.39
CA GLU A 112 -3.31 4.63 27.80
C GLU A 112 -2.88 5.50 26.62
N LYS A 113 -2.94 6.82 26.81
CA LYS A 113 -2.48 7.76 25.77
C LYS A 113 -0.96 7.84 25.78
N TYR A 114 -0.36 7.58 24.62
CA TYR A 114 1.09 7.74 24.43
C TYR A 114 1.48 9.23 24.45
N LYS A 115 2.47 9.56 25.29
CA LYS A 115 3.04 10.90 25.40
C LYS A 115 4.19 11.09 24.41
N GLY A 116 4.50 12.34 24.10
CA GLY A 116 5.62 12.70 23.23
C GLY A 116 5.21 12.95 21.77
N TRP A 117 6.21 13.37 21.00
CA TRP A 117 6.08 13.70 19.58
C TRP A 117 6.41 12.50 18.71
N THR A 118 5.58 12.26 17.70
CA THR A 118 5.76 11.16 16.74
C THR A 118 5.86 11.74 15.34
N LYS A 119 6.92 11.37 14.62
CA LYS A 119 7.08 11.72 13.21
C LYS A 119 6.28 10.75 12.35
N TYR A 120 5.08 11.15 11.96
CA TYR A 120 4.29 10.34 11.02
C TYR A 120 4.94 10.31 9.63
N GLN A 121 4.81 9.16 8.96
CA GLN A 121 5.44 8.90 7.67
C GLN A 121 4.43 8.37 6.65
N TYR A 122 4.68 8.73 5.39
CA TYR A 122 3.93 8.23 4.25
C TYR A 122 4.00 6.69 4.16
N PRO A 123 2.92 6.01 3.74
CA PRO A 123 2.90 4.55 3.66
C PRO A 123 4.00 3.99 2.78
N SER A 124 4.90 3.23 3.40
CA SER A 124 6.01 2.58 2.68
C SER A 124 5.49 1.62 1.60
N LYS A 125 4.36 0.94 1.86
CA LYS A 125 3.72 0.01 0.93
C LYS A 125 3.29 0.68 -0.38
N ILE A 126 2.68 1.87 -0.33
CA ILE A 126 2.27 2.56 -1.57
C ILE A 126 3.50 2.94 -2.40
N ARG A 127 4.53 3.48 -1.73
CA ARG A 127 5.80 3.79 -2.36
C ARG A 127 6.45 2.55 -3.00
N GLN A 128 6.52 1.43 -2.28
CA GLN A 128 7.06 0.16 -2.77
C GLN A 128 6.24 -0.42 -3.94
N MET A 129 4.91 -0.31 -3.89
CA MET A 129 4.04 -0.73 -5.00
C MET A 129 4.29 0.09 -6.27
N GLY A 130 4.51 1.41 -6.13
CA GLY A 130 4.89 2.29 -7.23
C GLY A 130 6.27 1.92 -7.80
N GLN A 131 7.29 1.81 -6.96
CA GLN A 131 8.67 1.49 -7.36
C GLN A 131 8.77 0.13 -8.06
N SER A 132 8.06 -0.88 -7.56
CA SER A 132 8.09 -2.24 -8.13
C SER A 132 7.19 -2.42 -9.36
N ARG A 133 6.38 -1.42 -9.75
CA ARG A 133 5.36 -1.58 -10.80
C ARG A 133 5.95 -2.06 -12.14
N ALA A 134 7.02 -1.41 -12.61
CA ALA A 134 7.65 -1.75 -13.89
C ALA A 134 8.25 -3.17 -13.87
N SER A 135 8.95 -3.53 -12.78
CA SER A 135 9.50 -4.87 -12.59
C SER A 135 8.40 -5.94 -12.54
N ARG A 136 7.32 -5.69 -11.80
CA ARG A 136 6.17 -6.61 -11.73
C ARG A 136 5.47 -6.79 -13.08
N GLN A 137 5.36 -5.73 -13.88
CA GLN A 137 4.79 -5.81 -15.24
C GLN A 137 5.68 -6.65 -16.17
N LYS A 138 7.00 -6.44 -16.14
CA LYS A 138 7.95 -7.27 -16.90
C LYS A 138 7.88 -8.74 -16.49
N LEU A 139 7.92 -9.01 -15.18
CA LEU A 139 7.78 -10.36 -14.64
C LEU A 139 6.48 -11.01 -15.09
N ASP A 140 5.36 -10.28 -15.11
CA ASP A 140 4.09 -10.84 -15.55
C ASP A 140 4.07 -11.16 -17.05
N SER A 141 4.67 -10.30 -17.87
CA SER A 141 4.83 -10.54 -19.32
C SER A 141 5.65 -11.81 -19.58
N ILE A 142 6.87 -11.87 -19.02
CA ILE A 142 7.77 -13.02 -19.12
C ILE A 142 7.06 -14.31 -18.68
N SER A 143 6.41 -14.27 -17.52
CA SER A 143 5.75 -15.46 -16.97
C SER A 143 4.55 -15.90 -17.79
N SER A 144 3.91 -14.99 -18.52
CA SER A 144 2.81 -15.32 -19.44
C SER A 144 3.35 -16.07 -20.66
N LYS A 145 4.36 -15.51 -21.34
CA LYS A 145 4.98 -16.11 -22.53
C LYS A 145 5.58 -17.48 -22.24
N MET A 146 6.37 -17.57 -21.17
CA MET A 146 6.96 -18.83 -20.73
C MET A 146 5.91 -19.83 -20.26
N GLY A 147 4.89 -19.39 -19.51
CA GLY A 147 3.82 -20.28 -19.06
C GLY A 147 3.04 -20.90 -20.21
N GLU A 148 2.81 -20.15 -21.28
CA GLU A 148 2.16 -20.64 -22.49
C GLU A 148 2.99 -21.69 -23.24
N LYS A 149 4.30 -21.43 -23.42
CA LYS A 149 5.21 -22.35 -24.14
C LYS A 149 5.58 -23.59 -23.33
N LEU A 150 5.69 -23.46 -22.00
CA LEU A 150 6.07 -24.55 -21.09
C LEU A 150 4.88 -25.28 -20.47
N HIS A 151 3.65 -24.85 -20.74
CA HIS A 151 2.41 -25.34 -20.11
C HIS A 151 2.44 -25.28 -18.57
N MET A 152 3.01 -24.20 -18.03
CA MET A 152 3.13 -23.97 -16.59
C MET A 152 2.30 -22.78 -16.14
N SER A 153 1.90 -22.76 -14.87
CA SER A 153 1.25 -21.57 -14.32
C SER A 153 2.24 -20.40 -14.23
N LYS A 154 1.75 -19.16 -14.34
CA LYS A 154 2.58 -17.96 -14.11
C LYS A 154 3.28 -17.98 -12.75
N LYS A 155 2.69 -18.64 -11.75
CA LYS A 155 3.25 -18.75 -10.40
C LYS A 155 4.49 -19.64 -10.40
N ASP A 156 4.39 -20.80 -11.03
CA ASP A 156 5.48 -21.78 -11.06
C ASP A 156 6.65 -21.23 -11.88
N VAL A 157 6.37 -20.61 -13.03
CA VAL A 157 7.37 -19.91 -13.83
C VAL A 157 8.12 -18.84 -13.01
N LYS A 158 7.41 -18.03 -12.21
CA LYS A 158 8.04 -17.00 -11.36
C LYS A 158 8.93 -17.61 -10.27
N ASN A 159 8.52 -18.73 -9.70
CA ASN A 159 9.30 -19.42 -8.66
C ASN A 159 10.60 -19.99 -9.23
N ASP A 160 10.52 -20.55 -10.44
CA ASP A 160 11.65 -21.20 -11.11
C ASP A 160 12.47 -20.23 -11.98
N LEU A 161 12.06 -18.95 -12.05
CA LEU A 161 12.69 -17.95 -12.91
C LEU A 161 14.21 -17.78 -12.70
N PRO A 162 14.75 -17.83 -11.46
CA PRO A 162 16.20 -17.81 -11.27
C PRO A 162 16.92 -19.00 -11.91
N LEU A 163 16.28 -20.18 -11.95
CA LEU A 163 16.84 -21.36 -12.62
C LEU A 163 16.81 -21.18 -14.15
N TYR A 164 15.68 -20.69 -14.67
CA TYR A 164 15.56 -20.40 -16.10
C TYR A 164 16.54 -19.31 -16.56
N ALA A 165 16.76 -18.27 -15.77
CA ALA A 165 17.73 -17.22 -16.07
C ALA A 165 19.16 -17.77 -16.20
N ASN A 166 19.56 -18.67 -15.30
CA ASN A 166 20.85 -19.36 -15.39
C ASN A 166 20.93 -20.27 -16.63
N LEU A 167 19.88 -21.03 -16.91
CA LEU A 167 19.81 -21.89 -18.11
C LEU A 167 19.94 -21.08 -19.40
N PHE A 168 19.29 -19.92 -19.49
CA PHE A 168 19.36 -19.05 -20.68
C PHE A 168 20.75 -18.43 -20.87
N ARG A 169 21.48 -18.18 -19.78
CA ARG A 169 22.87 -17.70 -19.83
C ARG A 169 23.80 -18.76 -20.45
N GLU A 170 23.57 -20.04 -20.14
CA GLU A 170 24.35 -21.15 -20.70
C GLU A 170 23.88 -21.58 -22.09
N ARG A 171 22.57 -21.47 -22.36
CA ARG A 171 21.92 -21.90 -23.61
C ARG A 171 20.99 -20.80 -24.14
N PRO A 172 21.53 -19.78 -24.83
CA PRO A 172 20.74 -18.66 -25.36
C PRO A 172 19.64 -19.09 -26.34
N GLU A 173 19.87 -20.18 -27.08
CA GLU A 173 18.94 -20.77 -28.05
C GLU A 173 17.57 -21.09 -27.44
N ILE A 174 17.53 -21.49 -26.17
CA ILE A 174 16.30 -21.80 -25.46
C ILE A 174 15.51 -20.51 -25.20
N ALA A 175 16.18 -19.41 -24.87
CA ALA A 175 15.54 -18.12 -24.67
C ALA A 175 14.93 -17.57 -25.96
N ASP A 176 15.55 -17.83 -27.10
CA ASP A 176 15.04 -17.41 -28.42
C ASP A 176 13.75 -18.14 -28.81
N SER A 177 13.61 -19.41 -28.40
CA SER A 177 12.39 -20.20 -28.63
C SER A 177 11.15 -19.70 -27.85
N LEU A 178 11.37 -18.86 -26.83
CA LEU A 178 10.33 -18.37 -25.92
C LEU A 178 9.71 -17.02 -26.34
N GLU A 179 10.10 -16.49 -27.51
CA GLU A 179 9.56 -15.22 -28.06
C GLU A 179 9.65 -14.04 -27.07
N LEU A 180 10.69 -14.04 -26.23
CA LEU A 180 10.97 -12.96 -25.29
C LEU A 180 11.55 -11.75 -26.03
N GLU A 181 11.09 -10.56 -25.63
CA GLU A 181 11.62 -9.29 -26.14
C GLU A 181 13.01 -9.01 -25.56
N ASP A 182 13.81 -8.19 -26.24
CA ASP A 182 15.17 -7.85 -25.78
C ASP A 182 15.18 -7.25 -24.37
N LYS A 183 14.19 -6.40 -24.05
CA LYS A 183 14.03 -5.79 -22.72
C LYS A 183 13.65 -6.78 -21.62
N GLU A 184 13.11 -7.94 -22.00
CA GLU A 184 12.77 -9.06 -21.11
C GLU A 184 14.00 -9.94 -20.89
N LYS A 185 14.77 -10.22 -21.95
CA LYS A 185 16.06 -10.93 -21.85
C LYS A 185 17.04 -10.17 -20.96
N GLU A 186 17.22 -8.87 -21.16
CA GLU A 186 18.05 -8.00 -20.30
C GLU A 186 17.56 -7.96 -18.85
N PHE A 187 16.25 -8.14 -18.63
CA PHE A 187 15.70 -8.22 -17.27
C PHE A 187 16.05 -9.54 -16.58
N LEU A 188 16.10 -10.65 -17.33
CA LEU A 188 16.49 -11.96 -16.81
C LEU A 188 17.97 -12.04 -16.46
N GLU A 189 18.84 -11.28 -17.12
CA GLU A 189 20.27 -11.21 -16.77
C GLU A 189 20.54 -10.64 -15.37
N LYS A 190 19.56 -9.94 -14.78
CA LYS A 190 19.67 -9.32 -13.44
C LYS A 190 19.41 -10.31 -12.30
N PHE A 191 19.04 -11.54 -12.62
CA PHE A 191 18.95 -12.68 -11.69
C PHE A 191 20.29 -13.42 -11.61
#